data_AF-I3KN46-F1
#
_entry.id   AF-I3KN46-F1
#
_cell.length_a   1.000
_cell.length_b   1.000
_cell.length_c   1.000
_cell.angle_alpha   90.00
_cell.angle_beta   90.00
_cell.angle_gamma   90.00
#
_symmetry.space_group_name_H-M   'P 1'
#
loop_
_entity.id
_entity.type
_entity.pdbx_description
1 polymer ?
#
loop_
_entity_poly.entity_id
_entity_poly.type
_entity_poly.pdbx_seq_one_letter_code
_entity_poly.pdbx_strand_id
1 'polypeptide(L)'
;MQTQRNRRGHLEHFLYYKHSRLNHLKQEVQRYGLENQYVFTEDIPPFPRPEFHVSRVKHDTERRGLCCIRVDEGFRDPHSRVLVWWNLAVGPEEIQEAETRLLEETYPNRTEEQAARQRSFLWRFASSPAFSEKSRLGSYRFTFPLQEVLTAYSEQFCSGAPPIMRVFKTSLFKQEVQYSVLVHSPANQLLFSRFPLLPDDDPDAVCTYRDGRFIWRPEAMCGTHSYELICRPDGNQMDAQELPARPPFYVWDHVAIALHVANGQVLTFNADRLRQNLSFCWPDEVTARNDEEDFDDFEDATNLVKCLWPGWRLPLEEERSLLQRYTVSDIRLVLVGRPGVGKSSTGNAILGRLAFSPGGPSSGTSSCCWQSEWVFGHQVTVADTPGLSETSSDAVKRGISTCVNMLRPHAVLLVVRVGSSTVEDLAAVRQVEEVFGMDVWRYTRILCTYANPAAPDIETQRRATGPELLFRVGYRYHVLNNNPDHWDGQQVYDLVQAVARMVMAKGGEVYSIRNTI
;
A
#
# COMPACT_ATOMS: atom_id res chain seq x y z
N MET A 1 2.62 -27.24 25.13
CA MET A 1 2.36 -25.83 24.85
C MET A 1 1.89 -25.17 26.12
N GLN A 2 2.36 -23.96 26.38
CA GLN A 2 1.78 -23.10 27.41
C GLN A 2 0.66 -22.26 26.80
N THR A 3 -0.22 -21.71 27.63
CA THR A 3 -1.34 -20.87 27.22
C THR A 3 -1.22 -19.48 27.83
N GLN A 4 -1.58 -18.45 27.05
CA GLN A 4 -1.77 -17.09 27.57
C GLN A 4 -2.86 -16.36 26.79
N ARG A 5 -3.38 -15.27 27.34
CA ARG A 5 -4.16 -14.31 26.54
C ARG A 5 -3.21 -13.35 25.84
N ASN A 6 -3.35 -13.24 24.53
CA ASN A 6 -2.59 -12.29 23.72
C ASN A 6 -3.17 -10.87 23.84
N ARG A 7 -2.52 -9.89 23.21
CA ARG A 7 -2.98 -8.48 23.23
C ARG A 7 -4.37 -8.29 22.59
N ARG A 8 -4.79 -9.23 21.76
CA ARG A 8 -6.12 -9.31 21.13
C ARG A 8 -7.17 -9.97 22.03
N GLY A 9 -6.88 -10.17 23.32
CA GLY A 9 -7.78 -10.82 24.27
C GLY A 9 -8.02 -12.32 24.03
N HIS A 10 -7.41 -12.89 22.99
CA HIS A 10 -7.62 -14.28 22.60
C HIS A 10 -6.63 -15.23 23.28
N LEU A 11 -7.09 -16.46 23.52
CA LEU A 11 -6.24 -17.53 24.01
C LEU A 11 -5.25 -17.94 22.89
N GLU A 12 -3.96 -17.88 23.18
CA GLU A 12 -2.90 -18.39 22.31
C GLU A 12 -2.13 -19.51 23.00
N HIS A 13 -1.67 -20.46 22.20
CA HIS A 13 -0.80 -21.56 22.62
C HIS A 13 0.62 -21.29 22.12
N PHE A 14 1.64 -21.51 22.93
CA PHE A 14 3.01 -21.25 22.48
C PHE A 14 4.05 -22.25 23.00
N LEU A 15 5.17 -22.31 22.27
CA LEU A 15 6.37 -23.09 22.54
C LEU A 15 7.55 -22.13 22.67
N TYR A 16 8.14 -22.02 23.86
CA TYR A 16 9.37 -21.26 24.05
C TYR A 16 10.58 -21.96 23.44
N TYR A 17 11.63 -21.16 23.18
CA TYR A 17 12.98 -21.63 22.86
C TYR A 17 13.15 -22.31 21.50
N LYS A 18 12.11 -22.36 20.66
CA LYS A 18 12.19 -22.93 19.31
C LYS A 18 11.26 -22.21 18.33
N HIS A 19 11.72 -22.05 17.09
CA HIS A 19 10.87 -21.83 15.93
C HIS A 19 10.49 -23.19 15.37
N SER A 20 9.32 -23.70 15.74
CA SER A 20 8.89 -25.05 15.36
C SER A 20 8.34 -25.05 13.94
N ARG A 21 9.03 -25.74 13.03
CA ARG A 21 8.51 -26.02 11.69
C ARG A 21 7.13 -26.68 11.74
N LEU A 22 6.32 -26.49 10.72
CA LEU A 22 4.91 -26.88 10.70
C LEU A 22 4.70 -28.39 10.96
N ASN A 23 5.56 -29.26 10.43
CA ASN A 23 5.48 -30.71 10.68
C ASN A 23 5.70 -31.07 12.16
N HIS A 24 6.66 -30.42 12.82
CA HIS A 24 6.88 -30.61 14.25
C HIS A 24 5.78 -29.92 15.07
N LEU A 25 5.27 -28.78 14.60
CA LEU A 25 4.14 -28.09 15.22
C LEU A 25 2.88 -28.96 15.21
N LYS A 26 2.58 -29.67 14.11
CA LYS A 26 1.49 -30.67 14.02
C LYS A 26 1.60 -31.73 15.13
N GLN A 27 2.80 -32.28 15.33
CA GLN A 27 3.05 -33.28 16.39
C GLN A 27 2.82 -32.71 17.80
N GLU A 28 3.25 -31.47 18.04
CA GLU A 28 3.02 -30.78 19.32
C GLU A 28 1.52 -30.49 19.53
N VAL A 29 0.82 -29.97 18.52
CA VAL A 29 -0.64 -29.71 18.58
C VAL A 29 -1.41 -31.00 18.91
N GLN A 30 -1.04 -32.11 18.27
CA GLN A 30 -1.64 -33.43 18.55
C GLN A 30 -1.32 -33.91 19.96
N ARG A 31 -0.07 -33.78 20.41
CA ARG A 31 0.36 -34.17 21.77
C ARG A 31 -0.38 -33.42 22.87
N TYR A 32 -0.72 -32.16 22.64
CA TYR A 32 -1.45 -31.32 23.61
C TYR A 32 -2.97 -31.33 23.41
N GLY A 33 -3.50 -32.12 22.47
CA GLY A 33 -4.95 -32.29 22.26
C GLY A 33 -5.67 -31.00 21.85
N LEU A 34 -5.01 -30.12 21.08
CA LEU A 34 -5.63 -28.87 20.65
C LEU A 34 -6.57 -29.09 19.46
N GLU A 35 -7.78 -28.54 19.52
CA GLU A 35 -8.80 -28.60 18.46
C GLU A 35 -8.49 -27.68 17.25
N ASN A 36 -7.21 -27.50 16.91
CA ASN A 36 -6.76 -26.66 15.81
C ASN A 36 -6.77 -27.44 14.49
N GLN A 37 -7.97 -27.76 13.97
CA GLN A 37 -8.15 -28.62 12.79
C GLN A 37 -7.41 -28.11 11.54
N TYR A 38 -7.27 -26.79 11.38
CA TYR A 38 -6.60 -26.14 10.25
C TYR A 38 -5.09 -26.42 10.16
N VAL A 39 -4.42 -26.75 11.27
CA VAL A 39 -2.98 -27.12 11.26
C VAL A 39 -2.78 -28.47 10.59
N PHE A 40 -3.82 -29.31 10.55
CA PHE A 40 -3.79 -30.66 9.98
C PHE A 40 -4.35 -30.74 8.56
N THR A 41 -4.66 -29.61 7.91
CA THR A 41 -5.09 -29.62 6.51
C THR A 41 -3.98 -30.21 5.63
N GLU A 42 -4.29 -31.27 4.89
CA GLU A 42 -3.34 -31.96 3.99
C GLU A 42 -3.67 -31.74 2.50
N ASP A 43 -4.93 -31.44 2.17
CA ASP A 43 -5.37 -31.17 0.80
C ASP A 43 -5.08 -29.71 0.40
N ILE A 44 -3.80 -29.41 0.24
CA ILE A 44 -3.31 -28.07 -0.09
C ILE A 44 -2.92 -28.06 -1.57
N PRO A 45 -3.54 -27.20 -2.39
CA PRO A 45 -3.10 -27.01 -3.78
C PRO A 45 -1.61 -26.67 -3.85
N PRO A 46 -0.90 -27.06 -4.92
CA PRO A 46 0.51 -26.70 -5.11
C PRO A 46 0.74 -25.20 -4.82
N PHE A 47 1.78 -24.87 -4.07
CA PHE A 47 2.08 -23.50 -3.67
C PHE A 47 3.59 -23.26 -3.65
N PRO A 48 4.05 -22.01 -3.86
CA PRO A 48 5.47 -21.71 -3.91
C PRO A 48 6.11 -21.73 -2.51
N ARG A 49 7.40 -22.05 -2.46
CA ARG A 49 8.24 -22.01 -1.24
C ARG A 49 9.35 -20.97 -1.40
N PRO A 50 9.01 -19.68 -1.45
CA PRO A 50 10.02 -18.63 -1.58
C PRO A 50 10.83 -18.49 -0.29
N GLU A 51 12.02 -17.92 -0.43
CA GLU A 51 12.75 -17.31 0.67
C GLU A 51 12.56 -15.79 0.56
N PHE A 52 12.26 -15.07 1.64
CA PHE A 52 12.12 -13.60 1.64
C PHE A 52 13.28 -12.95 2.39
N HIS A 53 13.89 -11.92 1.80
CA HIS A 53 14.95 -11.13 2.43
C HIS A 53 14.36 -9.80 2.88
N VAL A 54 13.86 -9.76 4.12
CA VAL A 54 13.02 -8.66 4.59
C VAL A 54 13.85 -7.57 5.25
N SER A 55 13.70 -6.35 4.74
CA SER A 55 14.46 -5.17 5.17
C SER A 55 13.64 -4.15 5.94
N ARG A 56 12.33 -4.38 6.10
CA ARG A 56 11.38 -3.45 6.73
C ARG A 56 10.58 -4.12 7.83
N VAL A 57 10.19 -3.32 8.80
CA VAL A 57 9.35 -3.74 9.93
C VAL A 57 8.20 -2.77 10.11
N LYS A 58 7.07 -3.28 10.62
CA LYS A 58 5.88 -2.49 10.89
C LYS A 58 5.38 -2.63 12.32
N HIS A 59 4.85 -1.54 12.84
CA HIS A 59 4.20 -1.46 14.15
C HIS A 59 2.81 -0.85 13.98
N ASP A 60 1.79 -1.61 14.34
CA ASP A 60 0.40 -1.20 14.24
C ASP A 60 -0.14 -0.83 15.62
N THR A 61 -0.93 0.23 15.69
CA THR A 61 -1.50 0.74 16.94
C THR A 61 -2.84 1.45 16.74
N GLU A 62 -3.62 1.49 17.81
CA GLU A 62 -4.88 2.21 17.95
C GLU A 62 -4.67 3.72 18.20
N ARG A 63 -5.76 4.50 18.12
CA ARG A 63 -5.79 5.96 18.37
C ARG A 63 -5.02 6.37 19.63
N ARG A 64 -5.26 5.69 20.75
CA ARG A 64 -4.59 6.00 22.02
C ARG A 64 -3.09 5.76 21.93
N GLY A 65 -2.67 4.66 21.31
CA GLY A 65 -1.26 4.34 21.13
C GLY A 65 -0.54 5.34 20.22
N LEU A 66 -1.20 5.82 19.15
CA LEU A 66 -0.67 6.92 18.33
C LEU A 66 -0.41 8.18 19.16
N CYS A 67 -1.39 8.61 19.97
CA CYS A 67 -1.24 9.78 20.84
C CYS A 67 -0.08 9.59 21.83
N CYS A 68 0.05 8.41 22.44
CA CYS A 68 1.16 8.10 23.33
C CYS A 68 2.51 8.15 22.60
N ILE A 69 2.62 7.55 21.40
CA ILE A 69 3.85 7.57 20.60
C ILE A 69 4.23 9.01 20.24
N ARG A 70 3.26 9.87 19.93
CA ARG A 70 3.51 11.29 19.66
C ARG A 70 4.02 12.03 20.90
N VAL A 71 3.45 11.75 22.07
CA VAL A 71 3.83 12.39 23.35
C VAL A 71 5.20 11.92 23.82
N ASP A 72 5.47 10.62 23.71
CA ASP A 72 6.71 9.99 24.14
C ASP A 72 7.83 10.13 23.10
N GLU A 73 7.51 10.62 21.89
CA GLU A 73 8.39 10.67 20.72
C GLU A 73 9.03 9.31 20.39
N GLY A 74 8.29 8.23 20.59
CA GLY A 74 8.80 6.88 20.39
C GLY A 74 7.89 5.77 20.91
N PHE A 75 8.45 4.57 20.94
CA PHE A 75 7.71 3.35 21.21
C PHE A 75 8.06 2.77 22.59
N ARG A 76 7.03 2.43 23.36
CA ARG A 76 7.13 1.66 24.60
C ARG A 76 5.93 0.73 24.77
N ASP A 77 6.04 -0.23 25.67
CA ASP A 77 4.89 -1.07 26.00
C ASP A 77 3.87 -0.27 26.84
N PRO A 78 2.60 -0.18 26.41
CA PRO A 78 1.58 0.63 27.08
C PRO A 78 1.12 0.06 28.43
N HIS A 79 1.45 -1.19 28.76
CA HIS A 79 1.11 -1.86 30.01
C HIS A 79 2.32 -2.03 30.92
N SER A 80 3.37 -1.22 30.71
CA SER A 80 4.63 -1.28 31.46
C SER A 80 5.30 -2.66 31.43
N ARG A 81 5.03 -3.48 30.40
CA ARG A 81 5.83 -4.68 30.13
C ARG A 81 7.17 -4.27 29.49
N VAL A 82 8.00 -5.27 29.21
CA VAL A 82 9.38 -5.05 28.76
C VAL A 82 9.58 -5.18 27.24
N LEU A 83 8.52 -5.37 26.44
CA LEU A 83 8.66 -5.71 25.01
C LEU A 83 7.87 -4.77 24.08
N VAL A 84 8.59 -4.15 23.14
CA VAL A 84 8.02 -3.42 22.00
C VAL A 84 8.00 -4.35 20.79
N TRP A 85 6.82 -4.57 20.22
CA TRP A 85 6.60 -5.57 19.17
C TRP A 85 6.54 -4.92 17.79
N TRP A 86 7.19 -5.57 16.84
CA TRP A 86 7.18 -5.23 15.42
C TRP A 86 6.91 -6.49 14.62
N ASN A 87 6.27 -6.37 13.47
CA ASN A 87 6.13 -7.46 12.50
C ASN A 87 7.05 -7.20 11.32
N LEU A 88 7.48 -8.26 10.63
CA LEU A 88 8.08 -8.09 9.31
C LEU A 88 7.07 -7.42 8.36
N ALA A 89 7.56 -6.50 7.54
CA ALA A 89 6.77 -5.82 6.52
C ALA A 89 7.36 -6.15 5.15
N VAL A 90 6.69 -6.99 4.38
CA VAL A 90 7.18 -7.44 3.07
C VAL A 90 6.50 -6.63 1.98
N GLY A 91 7.29 -5.87 1.21
CA GLY A 91 6.82 -5.03 0.12
C GLY A 91 6.96 -5.70 -1.26
N PRO A 92 6.54 -4.99 -2.33
CA PRO A 92 6.64 -5.49 -3.70
C PRO A 92 8.07 -5.81 -4.15
N GLU A 93 9.06 -5.02 -3.71
CA GLU A 93 10.47 -5.24 -4.02
C GLU A 93 10.95 -6.57 -3.42
N GLU A 94 10.69 -6.81 -2.14
CA GLU A 94 11.06 -8.08 -1.50
C GLU A 94 10.33 -9.30 -2.12
N ILE A 95 9.09 -9.12 -2.58
CA ILE A 95 8.36 -10.17 -3.30
C ILE A 95 8.98 -10.43 -4.67
N GLN A 96 9.33 -9.38 -5.42
CA GLN A 96 9.98 -9.54 -6.71
C GLN A 96 11.36 -10.20 -6.59
N GLU A 97 12.16 -9.79 -5.61
CA GLU A 97 13.45 -10.43 -5.32
C GLU A 97 13.27 -11.91 -4.92
N ALA A 98 12.25 -12.23 -4.12
CA ALA A 98 11.93 -13.60 -3.74
C ALA A 98 11.45 -14.45 -4.93
N GLU A 99 10.65 -13.89 -5.82
CA GLU A 99 10.19 -14.54 -7.04
C GLU A 99 11.36 -14.83 -7.98
N THR A 100 12.25 -13.86 -8.18
CA THR A 100 13.46 -14.04 -9.00
C THR A 100 14.32 -15.17 -8.44
N ARG A 101 14.63 -15.16 -7.14
CA ARG A 101 15.43 -16.22 -6.50
C ARG A 101 14.79 -17.60 -6.64
N LEU A 102 13.48 -17.70 -6.40
CA LEU A 102 12.74 -18.96 -6.55
C LEU A 102 12.81 -19.50 -7.99
N LEU A 103 12.69 -18.62 -8.98
CA LEU A 103 12.75 -18.99 -10.39
C LEU A 103 14.18 -19.35 -10.85
N GLU A 104 15.20 -18.67 -10.35
CA GLU A 104 16.61 -18.99 -10.61
C GLU A 104 17.01 -20.34 -9.99
N GLU A 105 16.54 -20.62 -8.77
CA GLU A 105 16.75 -21.90 -8.11
C GLU A 105 16.05 -23.05 -8.86
N THR A 106 14.81 -22.83 -9.30
CA THR A 106 14.03 -23.87 -9.99
C THR A 106 14.44 -24.06 -11.46
N TYR A 107 14.79 -22.97 -12.14
CA TYR A 107 15.15 -22.93 -13.56
C TYR A 107 16.46 -22.15 -13.77
N PRO A 108 17.61 -22.74 -13.44
CA PRO A 108 18.90 -22.03 -13.46
C PRO A 108 19.39 -21.66 -14.88
N ASN A 109 18.91 -22.34 -15.91
CA ASN A 109 19.38 -22.19 -17.30
C ASN A 109 18.36 -21.45 -18.20
N ARG A 110 17.62 -20.48 -17.66
CA ARG A 110 16.66 -19.69 -18.45
C ARG A 110 17.37 -18.77 -19.43
N THR A 111 16.81 -18.66 -20.64
CA THR A 111 17.23 -17.62 -21.59
C THR A 111 16.64 -16.26 -21.19
N GLU A 112 17.24 -15.17 -21.69
CA GLU A 112 16.71 -13.81 -21.49
C GLU A 112 15.26 -13.69 -21.99
N GLU A 113 14.92 -14.33 -23.11
CA GLU A 113 13.56 -14.35 -23.65
C GLU A 113 12.57 -15.08 -22.72
N GLN A 114 12.98 -16.19 -22.11
CA GLN A 114 12.14 -16.92 -21.15
C GLN A 114 11.92 -16.08 -19.89
N ALA A 115 12.97 -15.44 -19.36
CA ALA A 115 12.89 -14.54 -18.23
C ALA A 115 11.98 -13.33 -18.53
N ALA A 116 12.09 -12.71 -19.71
CA ALA A 116 11.29 -11.56 -20.10
C ALA A 116 9.78 -11.89 -20.27
N ARG A 117 9.43 -13.14 -20.58
CA ARG A 117 8.03 -13.59 -20.70
C ARG A 117 7.40 -13.99 -19.37
N GLN A 118 8.19 -14.13 -18.31
CA GLN A 118 7.70 -14.49 -16.99
C GLN A 118 6.78 -13.40 -16.44
N ARG A 119 5.56 -13.78 -16.04
CA ARG A 119 4.62 -12.90 -15.35
C ARG A 119 4.75 -13.09 -13.84
N SER A 120 4.63 -12.02 -13.08
CA SER A 120 4.65 -12.15 -11.62
C SER A 120 3.42 -12.87 -11.10
N PHE A 121 3.68 -13.85 -10.24
CA PHE A 121 2.71 -14.79 -9.71
C PHE A 121 2.75 -14.86 -8.19
N LEU A 122 3.91 -14.61 -7.56
CA LEU A 122 4.15 -14.89 -6.14
C LEU A 122 3.25 -14.07 -5.22
N TRP A 123 2.96 -12.81 -5.59
CA TRP A 123 2.11 -11.91 -4.81
C TRP A 123 0.69 -12.46 -4.61
N ARG A 124 0.19 -13.36 -5.47
CA ARG A 124 -1.14 -13.99 -5.34
C ARG A 124 -1.23 -14.96 -4.17
N PHE A 125 -0.09 -15.44 -3.68
CA PHE A 125 0.01 -16.31 -2.49
C PHE A 125 0.31 -15.52 -1.21
N ALA A 126 0.54 -14.20 -1.30
CA ALA A 126 1.09 -13.39 -0.22
C ALA A 126 -0.01 -12.73 0.64
N SER A 127 -0.77 -13.52 1.40
CA SER A 127 -1.89 -13.03 2.24
C SER A 127 -1.63 -13.06 3.76
N SER A 128 -0.48 -13.60 4.20
CA SER A 128 -0.05 -13.53 5.59
C SER A 128 0.02 -12.08 6.12
N PRO A 129 -0.12 -11.85 7.45
CA PRO A 129 -0.01 -10.52 8.06
C PRO A 129 1.23 -9.73 7.66
N ALA A 130 2.35 -10.38 7.33
CA ALA A 130 3.56 -9.70 6.89
C ALA A 130 3.38 -8.89 5.59
N PHE A 131 2.46 -9.33 4.72
CA PHE A 131 2.16 -8.74 3.41
C PHE A 131 0.94 -7.79 3.43
N SER A 132 0.10 -7.90 4.46
CA SER A 132 -1.20 -7.22 4.51
C SER A 132 -1.07 -5.71 4.70
N GLU A 133 -1.83 -4.98 3.90
CA GLU A 133 -2.12 -3.54 4.04
C GLU A 133 -3.04 -3.25 5.23
N LYS A 134 -3.85 -4.24 5.64
CA LYS A 134 -4.80 -4.12 6.74
C LYS A 134 -4.12 -4.30 8.09
N SER A 135 -4.74 -3.80 9.14
CA SER A 135 -4.26 -3.96 10.51
C SER A 135 -5.22 -4.77 11.37
N ARG A 136 -4.65 -5.54 12.29
CA ARG A 136 -5.39 -6.26 13.34
C ARG A 136 -5.41 -5.52 14.67
N LEU A 137 -4.61 -4.46 14.83
CA LEU A 137 -4.37 -3.78 16.11
C LEU A 137 -4.93 -2.36 16.16
N GLY A 138 -5.01 -1.65 15.02
CA GLY A 138 -5.62 -0.33 14.95
C GLY A 138 -5.30 0.38 13.63
N SER A 139 -5.88 1.57 13.43
CA SER A 139 -5.81 2.28 12.15
C SER A 139 -4.46 2.92 11.82
N TYR A 140 -3.44 2.83 12.69
CA TYR A 140 -2.18 3.56 12.52
C TYR A 140 -1.00 2.60 12.43
N ARG A 141 -0.24 2.70 11.35
CA ARG A 141 0.94 1.87 11.10
C ARG A 141 2.19 2.72 10.95
N PHE A 142 3.24 2.33 11.67
CA PHE A 142 4.58 2.84 11.47
C PHE A 142 5.40 1.78 10.72
N THR A 143 5.90 2.10 9.53
CA THR A 143 6.75 1.17 8.76
C THR A 143 8.16 1.73 8.59
N PHE A 144 9.14 1.12 9.25
CA PHE A 144 10.53 1.58 9.24
C PHE A 144 11.48 0.60 8.51
N PRO A 145 12.59 1.08 7.94
CA PRO A 145 13.74 0.24 7.64
C PRO A 145 14.20 -0.48 8.92
N LEU A 146 14.40 -1.80 8.83
CA LEU A 146 14.83 -2.63 9.95
C LEU A 146 16.14 -2.12 10.55
N GLN A 147 17.10 -1.78 9.70
CA GLN A 147 18.39 -1.26 10.14
C GLN A 147 18.26 0.04 10.93
N GLU A 148 17.32 0.92 10.59
CA GLU A 148 17.09 2.16 11.34
C GLU A 148 16.59 1.86 12.75
N VAL A 149 15.66 0.92 12.89
CA VAL A 149 15.14 0.48 14.21
C VAL A 149 16.25 -0.17 15.04
N LEU A 150 17.05 -1.06 14.44
CA LEU A 150 18.14 -1.75 15.14
C LEU A 150 19.30 -0.81 15.50
N THR A 151 19.62 0.17 14.66
CA THR A 151 20.61 1.21 14.95
C THR A 151 20.14 2.10 16.09
N ALA A 152 18.90 2.60 16.03
CA ALA A 152 18.32 3.38 17.13
C ALA A 152 18.31 2.59 18.45
N TYR A 153 17.97 1.30 18.39
CA TYR A 153 18.02 0.41 19.55
C TYR A 153 19.45 0.20 20.07
N SER A 154 20.42 0.00 19.17
CA SER A 154 21.84 -0.12 19.50
C SER A 154 22.37 1.10 20.25
N GLU A 155 22.10 2.29 19.72
CA GLU A 155 22.55 3.56 20.29
C GLU A 155 21.90 3.83 21.65
N GLN A 156 20.59 3.59 21.78
CA GLN A 156 19.82 3.96 22.98
C GLN A 156 19.88 2.91 24.10
N PHE A 157 20.06 1.62 23.78
CA PHE A 157 19.95 0.51 24.75
C PHE A 157 21.19 -0.40 24.81
N CYS A 158 22.07 -0.35 23.82
CA CYS A 158 23.26 -1.21 23.73
C CYS A 158 24.58 -0.44 23.83
N SER A 159 24.55 0.86 24.14
CA SER A 159 25.75 1.72 24.14
C SER A 159 26.51 1.67 22.81
N GLY A 160 25.79 1.56 21.69
CA GLY A 160 26.32 1.44 20.34
C GLY A 160 26.77 0.03 19.92
N ALA A 161 26.70 -0.96 20.82
CA ALA A 161 27.02 -2.34 20.47
C ALA A 161 25.88 -3.03 19.70
N PRO A 162 26.17 -3.94 18.76
CA PRO A 162 25.14 -4.70 18.05
C PRO A 162 24.19 -5.42 19.03
N PRO A 163 22.86 -5.35 18.83
CA PRO A 163 21.92 -6.06 19.68
C PRO A 163 21.99 -7.57 19.44
N ILE A 164 21.63 -8.35 20.46
CA ILE A 164 21.65 -9.82 20.41
C ILE A 164 20.26 -10.32 20.06
N MET A 165 20.18 -11.20 19.06
CA MET A 165 18.94 -11.82 18.59
C MET A 165 18.84 -13.27 19.09
N ARG A 166 17.64 -13.64 19.57
CA ARG A 166 17.36 -14.96 20.12
C ARG A 166 16.04 -15.51 19.63
N VAL A 167 15.98 -16.84 19.51
CA VAL A 167 14.75 -17.59 19.26
C VAL A 167 13.86 -17.50 20.50
N PHE A 168 12.76 -16.74 20.42
CA PHE A 168 11.90 -16.50 21.57
C PHE A 168 10.83 -17.59 21.72
N LYS A 169 9.88 -17.65 20.78
CA LYS A 169 8.77 -18.61 20.80
C LYS A 169 8.10 -18.78 19.45
N THR A 170 7.46 -19.92 19.23
CA THR A 170 6.38 -20.11 18.24
C THR A 170 5.04 -19.98 18.95
N SER A 171 4.16 -19.09 18.47
CA SER A 171 2.81 -18.91 19.00
C SER A 171 1.77 -19.32 17.96
N LEU A 172 0.71 -19.98 18.41
CA LEU A 172 -0.39 -20.49 17.60
C LEU A 172 -1.69 -19.90 18.13
N PHE A 173 -2.46 -19.29 17.23
CA PHE A 173 -3.80 -18.78 17.53
C PHE A 173 -4.63 -18.72 16.24
N LYS A 174 -5.87 -19.21 16.30
CA LYS A 174 -6.83 -19.25 15.17
C LYS A 174 -6.33 -19.91 13.90
N GLN A 175 -5.60 -19.23 13.02
CA GLN A 175 -5.02 -19.78 11.78
C GLN A 175 -3.56 -19.29 11.61
N GLU A 176 -3.01 -18.71 12.66
CA GLU A 176 -1.79 -17.92 12.65
C GLU A 176 -0.69 -18.64 13.42
N VAL A 177 0.45 -18.83 12.76
CA VAL A 177 1.69 -19.28 13.37
C VAL A 177 2.67 -18.11 13.40
N GLN A 178 2.89 -17.54 14.58
CA GLN A 178 3.84 -16.44 14.77
C GLN A 178 5.18 -16.96 15.30
N TYR A 179 6.25 -16.73 14.54
CA TYR A 179 7.63 -16.95 14.98
C TYR A 179 8.19 -15.66 15.57
N SER A 180 8.51 -15.66 16.86
CA SER A 180 8.98 -14.46 17.56
C SER A 180 10.49 -14.48 17.75
N VAL A 181 11.16 -13.39 17.38
CA VAL A 181 12.59 -13.13 17.64
C VAL A 181 12.69 -12.14 18.79
N LEU A 182 13.44 -12.48 19.84
CA LEU A 182 13.74 -11.56 20.93
C LEU A 182 15.02 -10.81 20.60
N VAL A 183 14.99 -9.49 20.71
CA VAL A 183 16.15 -8.61 20.53
C VAL A 183 16.43 -7.92 21.85
N HIS A 184 17.66 -8.02 22.35
CA HIS A 184 18.03 -7.41 23.61
C HIS A 184 19.46 -6.86 23.60
N SER A 185 19.71 -5.89 24.50
CA SER A 185 21.05 -5.38 24.77
C SER A 185 22.02 -6.47 25.25
N PRO A 186 23.30 -6.45 24.84
CA PRO A 186 24.34 -7.33 25.40
C PRO A 186 24.44 -7.29 26.92
N ALA A 187 24.09 -6.16 27.56
CA ALA A 187 24.05 -6.04 29.02
C ALA A 187 23.06 -7.00 29.68
N ASN A 188 22.03 -7.45 28.94
CA ASN A 188 21.01 -8.38 29.42
C ASN A 188 21.27 -9.84 29.02
N GLN A 189 22.50 -10.19 28.63
CA GLN A 189 22.87 -11.55 28.18
C GLN A 189 22.48 -12.64 29.18
N LEU A 190 22.72 -12.41 30.48
CA LEU A 190 22.39 -13.36 31.53
C LEU A 190 20.88 -13.57 31.66
N LEU A 191 20.10 -12.48 31.55
CA LEU A 191 18.64 -12.49 31.68
C LEU A 191 17.96 -13.36 30.60
N PHE A 192 18.54 -13.38 29.40
CA PHE A 192 17.97 -14.06 28.23
C PHE A 192 18.76 -15.29 27.78
N SER A 193 19.75 -15.71 28.55
CA SER A 193 20.64 -16.86 28.26
C SER A 193 19.90 -18.17 27.96
N ARG A 194 18.70 -18.36 28.53
CA ARG A 194 17.83 -19.52 28.28
C ARG A 194 17.25 -19.60 26.85
N PHE A 195 17.18 -18.49 26.13
CA PHE A 195 16.68 -18.46 24.75
C PHE A 195 17.85 -18.72 23.79
N PRO A 196 17.79 -19.67 22.85
CA PRO A 196 18.88 -19.90 21.90
C PRO A 196 19.17 -18.66 21.06
N LEU A 197 20.42 -18.50 20.62
CA LEU A 197 20.75 -17.47 19.62
C LEU A 197 19.99 -17.73 18.33
N LEU A 198 19.60 -16.66 17.64
CA LEU A 198 19.05 -16.79 16.29
C LEU A 198 20.15 -17.33 15.35
N PRO A 199 19.90 -18.34 14.51
CA PRO A 199 20.91 -18.83 13.58
C PRO A 199 21.26 -17.77 12.53
N ASP A 200 22.54 -17.70 12.14
CA ASP A 200 23.02 -16.76 11.11
C ASP A 200 22.95 -17.37 9.69
N ASP A 201 23.21 -18.67 9.55
CA ASP A 201 23.26 -19.40 8.27
C ASP A 201 22.76 -20.84 8.35
N ASP A 202 21.55 -20.99 8.88
CA ASP A 202 20.84 -22.27 8.85
C ASP A 202 19.80 -22.22 7.71
N PRO A 203 20.00 -22.97 6.60
CA PRO A 203 19.01 -23.06 5.51
C PRO A 203 17.74 -23.75 5.99
N ASP A 204 17.83 -24.55 7.06
CA ASP A 204 16.68 -25.23 7.64
C ASP A 204 15.91 -24.37 8.66
N ALA A 205 16.46 -23.24 9.10
CA ALA A 205 15.75 -22.34 9.99
C ALA A 205 14.61 -21.62 9.25
N VAL A 206 13.47 -21.51 9.93
CA VAL A 206 12.31 -20.72 9.49
C VAL A 206 12.67 -19.24 9.35
N CYS A 207 13.54 -18.75 10.23
CA CYS A 207 13.99 -17.36 10.25
C CYS A 207 15.45 -17.28 10.69
N THR A 208 16.26 -16.57 9.91
CA THR A 208 17.64 -16.18 10.25
C THR A 208 17.82 -14.68 10.06
N TYR A 209 18.95 -14.14 10.49
CA TYR A 209 19.30 -12.74 10.28
C TYR A 209 20.71 -12.64 9.69
N ARG A 210 20.84 -11.96 8.54
CA ARG A 210 22.12 -11.75 7.86
C ARG A 210 22.10 -10.44 7.07
N ASP A 211 23.24 -9.74 7.03
CA ASP A 211 23.44 -8.54 6.20
C ASP A 211 22.36 -7.47 6.41
N GLY A 212 21.89 -7.32 7.64
CA GLY A 212 20.88 -6.33 8.00
C GLY A 212 19.46 -6.67 7.54
N ARG A 213 19.20 -7.92 7.16
CA ARG A 213 17.88 -8.42 6.72
C ARG A 213 17.48 -9.66 7.51
N PHE A 214 16.19 -9.82 7.74
CA PHE A 214 15.65 -11.11 8.17
C PHE A 214 15.44 -11.98 6.95
N ILE A 215 16.01 -13.18 6.95
CA ILE A 215 15.71 -14.20 5.94
C ILE A 215 14.57 -15.04 6.50
N TRP A 216 13.40 -14.95 5.89
CA TRP A 216 12.20 -15.68 6.30
C TRP A 216 11.82 -16.69 5.23
N ARG A 217 11.70 -17.95 5.64
CA ARG A 217 11.29 -19.09 4.79
C ARG A 217 9.91 -19.56 5.26
N PRO A 218 8.83 -18.95 4.75
CA PRO A 218 7.48 -19.34 5.13
C PRO A 218 7.21 -20.80 4.75
N GLU A 219 6.64 -21.55 5.68
CA GLU A 219 6.06 -22.85 5.39
C GLU A 219 4.59 -22.72 4.99
N ALA A 220 3.97 -21.59 5.32
CA ALA A 220 2.63 -21.22 4.90
C ALA A 220 2.47 -19.70 4.74
N MET A 221 2.54 -19.19 3.51
CA MET A 221 2.43 -17.75 3.23
C MET A 221 0.98 -17.25 3.04
N CYS A 222 0.02 -18.17 2.94
CA CYS A 222 -1.38 -17.89 2.61
C CYS A 222 -2.33 -18.65 3.53
N GLY A 223 -3.34 -17.99 4.10
CA GLY A 223 -4.36 -18.70 4.90
C GLY A 223 -5.55 -19.21 4.12
N THR A 224 -5.64 -18.87 2.83
CA THR A 224 -6.64 -19.40 1.91
C THR A 224 -5.98 -19.69 0.57
N HIS A 225 -5.88 -20.95 0.17
CA HIS A 225 -5.25 -21.32 -1.09
C HIS A 225 -6.19 -21.10 -2.29
N SER A 226 -6.54 -19.84 -2.59
CA SER A 226 -7.39 -19.47 -3.74
C SER A 226 -6.69 -19.66 -5.10
N TYR A 227 -5.39 -19.92 -5.07
CA TYR A 227 -4.56 -20.15 -6.24
C TYR A 227 -3.78 -21.45 -6.08
N GLU A 228 -3.55 -22.12 -7.21
CA GLU A 228 -2.58 -23.20 -7.33
C GLU A 228 -1.38 -22.75 -8.17
N LEU A 229 -0.19 -23.22 -7.79
CA LEU A 229 1.05 -23.00 -8.52
C LEU A 229 1.10 -23.94 -9.72
N ILE A 230 1.21 -23.36 -10.90
CA ILE A 230 1.40 -24.10 -12.15
C ILE A 230 2.84 -23.91 -12.60
N CYS A 231 3.59 -25.01 -12.65
CA CYS A 231 4.91 -25.05 -13.30
C CYS A 231 4.73 -25.46 -14.75
N ARG A 232 5.35 -24.72 -15.68
CA ARG A 232 5.39 -25.02 -17.13
C ARG A 232 6.83 -25.33 -17.52
N PRO A 233 7.27 -26.60 -17.42
CA PRO A 233 8.66 -26.99 -17.67
C PRO A 233 9.14 -26.63 -19.07
N ASP A 234 8.30 -26.80 -20.09
CA ASP A 234 8.65 -26.51 -21.50
C ASP A 234 9.02 -25.04 -21.73
N GLY A 235 8.49 -24.14 -20.90
CA GLY A 235 8.76 -22.70 -20.94
C GLY A 235 9.72 -22.20 -19.86
N ASN A 236 10.13 -23.05 -18.91
CA ASN A 236 10.78 -22.64 -17.66
C ASN A 236 10.02 -21.51 -16.93
N GLN A 237 8.70 -21.66 -16.81
CA GLN A 237 7.82 -20.65 -16.21
C GLN A 237 7.04 -21.19 -15.02
N MET A 238 6.74 -20.29 -14.08
CA MET A 238 5.74 -20.53 -13.04
C MET A 238 4.56 -19.57 -13.22
N ASP A 239 3.38 -19.98 -12.80
CA ASP A 239 2.19 -19.15 -12.85
C ASP A 239 1.25 -19.49 -11.69
N ALA A 240 0.29 -18.62 -11.43
CA ALA A 240 -0.74 -18.84 -10.42
C ALA A 240 -2.10 -18.97 -11.12
N GLN A 241 -2.73 -20.13 -10.97
CA GLN A 241 -4.04 -20.40 -11.51
C GLN A 241 -5.09 -20.27 -10.41
N GLU A 242 -6.14 -19.49 -10.67
CA GLU A 242 -7.25 -19.32 -9.72
C GLU A 242 -8.11 -20.59 -9.66
N LEU A 243 -8.48 -21.00 -8.44
CA LEU A 243 -9.31 -22.18 -8.23
C LEU A 243 -10.80 -21.81 -8.26
N PRO A 244 -11.66 -22.61 -8.92
CA PRO A 244 -13.08 -22.30 -9.11
C PRO A 244 -13.96 -22.47 -7.86
N ALA A 245 -13.45 -23.09 -6.78
CA ALA A 245 -14.19 -23.38 -5.55
C ALA A 245 -13.75 -22.48 -4.39
N ARG A 246 -14.54 -22.41 -3.30
CA ARG A 246 -14.09 -21.79 -2.04
C ARG A 246 -12.93 -22.63 -1.48
N PRO A 247 -11.69 -22.13 -1.50
CA PRO A 247 -10.55 -22.93 -1.10
C PRO A 247 -10.62 -23.24 0.40
N PRO A 248 -10.05 -24.38 0.84
CA PRO A 248 -9.95 -24.68 2.26
C PRO A 248 -9.11 -23.60 2.95
N PHE A 249 -9.47 -23.31 4.20
CA PHE A 249 -8.63 -22.50 5.07
C PHE A 249 -7.39 -23.28 5.48
N TYR A 250 -6.27 -22.57 5.52
CA TYR A 250 -4.97 -23.09 5.90
C TYR A 250 -4.33 -22.21 6.97
N VAL A 251 -3.28 -22.73 7.61
CA VAL A 251 -2.42 -21.88 8.42
C VAL A 251 -1.75 -20.83 7.54
N TRP A 252 -1.52 -19.63 8.05
CA TRP A 252 -0.44 -18.78 7.58
C TRP A 252 0.57 -18.60 8.70
N ASP A 253 1.81 -18.32 8.33
CA ASP A 253 2.86 -17.96 9.26
C ASP A 253 3.43 -16.57 8.99
N HIS A 254 4.05 -16.00 10.01
CA HIS A 254 4.78 -14.74 9.93
C HIS A 254 5.81 -14.62 11.06
N VAL A 255 6.72 -13.67 10.90
CA VAL A 255 7.76 -13.37 11.89
C VAL A 255 7.47 -12.04 12.59
N ALA A 256 7.63 -12.03 13.90
CA ALA A 256 7.55 -10.85 14.76
C ALA A 256 8.85 -10.66 15.54
N ILE A 257 9.20 -9.40 15.80
CA ILE A 257 10.39 -8.98 16.53
C ILE A 257 9.93 -8.34 17.83
N ALA A 258 10.48 -8.79 18.95
CA ALA A 258 10.22 -8.26 20.28
C ALA A 258 11.48 -7.58 20.82
N LEU A 259 11.52 -6.26 20.79
CA LEU A 259 12.61 -5.46 21.33
C LEU A 259 12.45 -5.33 22.85
N HIS A 260 13.49 -5.69 23.61
CA HIS A 260 13.49 -5.51 25.05
C HIS A 260 13.72 -4.05 25.44
N VAL A 261 12.66 -3.36 25.87
CA VAL A 261 12.64 -1.97 26.34
C VAL A 261 12.05 -1.98 27.75
N ALA A 262 12.92 -2.04 28.77
CA ALA A 262 12.52 -2.21 30.16
C ALA A 262 12.29 -0.88 30.89
N ASN A 263 11.82 -0.96 32.13
CA ASN A 263 11.82 0.15 33.09
C ASN A 263 11.10 1.42 32.63
N GLY A 264 10.06 1.29 31.80
CA GLY A 264 9.32 2.44 31.27
C GLY A 264 10.11 3.30 30.28
N GLN A 265 11.27 2.82 29.82
CA GLN A 265 12.04 3.47 28.77
C GLN A 265 11.26 3.53 27.46
N VAL A 266 11.67 4.43 26.57
CA VAL A 266 11.06 4.66 25.26
C VAL A 266 12.14 4.50 24.19
N LEU A 267 11.85 3.73 23.14
CA LEU A 267 12.66 3.72 21.93
C LEU A 267 12.28 4.93 21.08
N THR A 268 13.08 5.99 21.16
CA THR A 268 12.78 7.30 20.59
C THR A 268 13.21 7.44 19.14
N PHE A 269 12.47 8.25 18.39
CA PHE A 269 12.76 8.65 17.02
C PHE A 269 12.45 10.13 16.85
N ASN A 270 13.10 10.78 15.87
CA ASN A 270 12.76 12.15 15.52
C ASN A 270 11.28 12.25 15.09
N ALA A 271 10.59 13.30 15.54
CA ALA A 271 9.15 13.49 15.29
C ALA A 271 8.78 13.51 13.79
N ASP A 272 9.64 14.06 12.94
CA ASP A 272 9.46 14.07 11.49
C ASP A 272 9.63 12.67 10.90
N ARG A 273 10.57 11.87 11.45
CA ARG A 273 10.73 10.45 11.06
C ARG A 273 9.52 9.62 11.46
N LEU A 274 8.94 9.84 12.64
CA LEU A 274 7.70 9.18 13.05
C LEU A 274 6.57 9.50 12.07
N ARG A 275 6.37 10.78 11.75
CA ARG A 275 5.30 11.21 10.83
C ARG A 275 5.51 10.71 9.41
N GLN A 276 6.75 10.72 8.93
CA GLN A 276 7.10 10.26 7.59
C GLN A 276 6.80 8.77 7.39
N ASN A 277 6.97 7.96 8.43
CA ASN A 277 6.75 6.51 8.38
C ASN A 277 5.33 6.09 8.82
N LEU A 278 4.44 7.05 9.10
CA LEU A 278 3.06 6.82 9.53
C LEU A 278 2.10 6.73 8.34
N SER A 279 1.34 5.64 8.29
CA SER A 279 0.26 5.38 7.35
C SER A 279 -1.02 4.94 8.07
N PHE A 280 -2.14 5.05 7.36
CA PHE A 280 -3.44 4.57 7.79
C PHE A 280 -3.69 3.14 7.33
N CYS A 281 -4.34 2.33 8.17
CA CYS A 281 -4.74 0.97 7.86
C CYS A 281 -6.24 0.75 8.09
N TRP A 282 -6.88 0.04 7.16
CA TRP A 282 -8.21 -0.52 7.41
C TRP A 282 -8.15 -1.75 8.32
N PRO A 283 -9.25 -2.07 9.04
CA PRO A 283 -9.33 -3.29 9.83
C PRO A 283 -9.25 -4.54 8.95
N ASP A 284 -8.44 -5.49 9.40
CA ASP A 284 -8.41 -6.86 8.88
C ASP A 284 -9.65 -7.64 9.39
N GLU A 285 -10.00 -8.75 8.74
CA GLU A 285 -11.13 -9.61 9.15
C GLU A 285 -10.93 -10.22 10.56
N VAL A 286 -9.68 -10.27 11.03
CA VAL A 286 -9.29 -10.79 12.35
C VAL A 286 -8.79 -9.66 13.24
N THR A 287 -9.69 -8.75 13.65
CA THR A 287 -9.37 -7.63 14.56
C THR A 287 -9.16 -8.07 16.01
N ALA A 288 -8.43 -7.25 16.77
CA ALA A 288 -8.07 -7.49 18.17
C ALA A 288 -9.25 -7.49 19.15
N ARG A 289 -10.33 -6.78 18.81
CA ARG A 289 -11.52 -6.60 19.64
C ARG A 289 -12.74 -6.44 18.73
N ASN A 290 -13.90 -6.88 19.22
CA ASN A 290 -15.19 -6.66 18.54
C ASN A 290 -15.70 -5.22 18.73
N ASP A 291 -14.86 -4.30 19.25
CA ASP A 291 -15.23 -2.93 19.53
C ASP A 291 -14.83 -2.09 18.32
N GLU A 292 -15.82 -1.53 17.61
CA GLU A 292 -15.62 -0.57 16.50
C GLU A 292 -14.84 0.69 16.93
N GLU A 293 -14.63 0.89 18.24
CA GLU A 293 -13.92 2.05 18.81
C GLU A 293 -12.39 2.04 18.62
N ASP A 294 -11.76 0.89 18.31
CA ASP A 294 -10.29 0.80 18.15
C ASP A 294 -9.81 1.24 16.75
N PHE A 295 -10.72 1.37 15.78
CA PHE A 295 -10.42 1.75 14.40
C PHE A 295 -11.12 3.07 14.04
N ASP A 296 -10.32 4.06 13.70
CA ASP A 296 -10.80 5.29 13.10
C ASP A 296 -11.11 5.07 11.62
N ASP A 297 -12.10 5.80 11.10
CA ASP A 297 -12.20 6.01 9.66
C ASP A 297 -11.07 6.93 9.16
N PHE A 298 -10.91 6.99 7.84
CA PHE A 298 -9.80 7.72 7.24
C PHE A 298 -9.88 9.24 7.45
N GLU A 299 -11.08 9.81 7.54
CA GLU A 299 -11.28 11.25 7.74
C GLU A 299 -10.91 11.63 9.18
N ASP A 300 -11.39 10.86 10.15
CA ASP A 300 -11.06 11.01 11.56
C ASP A 300 -9.57 10.82 11.83
N ALA A 301 -8.96 9.82 11.21
CA ALA A 301 -7.52 9.60 11.30
C ALA A 301 -6.71 10.75 10.71
N THR A 302 -7.14 11.27 9.56
CA THR A 302 -6.51 12.43 8.92
C THR A 302 -6.60 13.67 9.81
N ASN A 303 -7.77 13.92 10.41
CA ASN A 303 -7.98 15.04 11.32
C ASN A 303 -7.11 14.91 12.59
N LEU A 304 -7.05 13.72 13.18
CA LEU A 304 -6.19 13.46 14.33
C LEU A 304 -4.72 13.68 14.00
N VAL A 305 -4.22 13.12 12.89
CA VAL A 305 -2.81 13.28 12.49
C VAL A 305 -2.47 14.74 12.21
N LYS A 306 -3.38 15.53 11.63
CA LYS A 306 -3.21 16.98 11.48
C LYS A 306 -3.10 17.69 12.83
N CYS A 307 -3.89 17.29 13.83
CA CYS A 307 -3.78 17.84 15.19
C CYS A 307 -2.46 17.48 15.87
N LEU A 308 -1.96 16.25 15.68
CA LEU A 308 -0.71 15.77 16.29
C LEU A 308 0.54 16.34 15.59
N TRP A 309 0.46 16.66 14.30
CA TRP A 309 1.53 17.24 13.48
C TRP A 309 1.05 18.45 12.63
N PRO A 310 0.70 19.59 13.25
CA PRO A 310 0.08 20.73 12.56
C PRO A 310 0.99 21.42 11.53
N GLY A 311 2.32 21.24 11.63
CA GLY A 311 3.30 21.77 10.68
C GLY A 311 3.55 20.87 9.46
N TRP A 312 3.04 19.64 9.47
CA TRP A 312 3.32 18.66 8.41
C TRP A 312 2.32 18.81 7.26
N ARG A 313 2.82 19.15 6.07
CA ARG A 313 1.99 19.49 4.91
C ARG A 313 1.54 18.28 4.08
N LEU A 314 2.24 17.16 4.18
CA LEU A 314 1.88 15.96 3.43
C LEU A 314 0.67 15.26 4.08
N PRO A 315 -0.22 14.67 3.27
CA PRO A 315 -1.40 13.95 3.76
C PRO A 315 -1.03 12.70 4.54
N LEU A 316 -1.99 12.16 5.28
CA LEU A 316 -1.89 10.80 5.80
C LEU A 316 -2.16 9.85 4.64
N GLU A 317 -1.24 8.92 4.36
CA GLU A 317 -1.42 7.96 3.28
C GLU A 317 -2.04 6.67 3.82
N GLU A 318 -3.05 6.14 3.13
CA GLU A 318 -3.58 4.78 3.28
C GLU A 318 -2.56 3.73 2.80
N GLU A 319 -2.39 2.68 3.60
CA GLU A 319 -1.63 1.49 3.20
C GLU A 319 -2.27 0.82 1.99
N ARG A 320 -1.44 0.57 0.97
CA ARG A 320 -1.90 -0.04 -0.29
C ARG A 320 -1.75 -1.53 -0.26
N SER A 321 -2.80 -2.22 -0.71
CA SER A 321 -2.76 -3.66 -0.97
C SER A 321 -1.71 -4.01 -2.02
N LEU A 322 -1.15 -5.22 -1.93
CA LEU A 322 -0.25 -5.73 -2.95
C LEU A 322 -0.90 -5.68 -4.34
N LEU A 323 -2.18 -6.04 -4.45
CA LEU A 323 -2.93 -5.94 -5.71
C LEU A 323 -2.84 -4.53 -6.29
N GLN A 324 -3.09 -3.49 -5.50
CA GLN A 324 -2.99 -2.11 -5.98
C GLN A 324 -1.57 -1.75 -6.42
N ARG A 325 -0.55 -2.18 -5.68
CA ARG A 325 0.86 -1.91 -6.01
C ARG A 325 1.30 -2.60 -7.31
N TYR A 326 0.82 -3.82 -7.57
CA TYR A 326 1.13 -4.58 -8.79
C TYR A 326 0.25 -4.19 -9.99
N THR A 327 -0.98 -3.74 -9.76
CA THR A 327 -1.92 -3.39 -10.85
C THR A 327 -1.87 -1.93 -11.24
N VAL A 328 -1.46 -1.02 -10.34
CA VAL A 328 -1.51 0.43 -10.55
C VAL A 328 -0.25 1.11 -10.02
N SER A 329 0.90 0.85 -10.65
CA SER A 329 2.14 1.60 -10.40
C SER A 329 2.25 2.89 -11.21
N ASP A 330 1.60 2.95 -12.37
CA ASP A 330 1.58 4.09 -13.30
C ASP A 330 0.15 4.59 -13.55
N ILE A 331 -0.05 5.91 -13.47
CA ILE A 331 -1.32 6.60 -13.67
C ILE A 331 -1.13 7.66 -14.75
N ARG A 332 -1.88 7.55 -15.85
CA ARG A 332 -1.81 8.47 -16.99
C ARG A 332 -3.12 9.22 -17.09
N LEU A 333 -3.05 10.53 -16.94
CA LEU A 333 -4.19 11.44 -16.87
C LEU A 333 -4.16 12.34 -18.10
N VAL A 334 -5.33 12.61 -18.68
CA VAL A 334 -5.49 13.70 -19.66
C VAL A 334 -6.48 14.72 -19.13
N LEU A 335 -6.09 15.99 -19.12
CA LEU A 335 -6.94 17.09 -18.68
C LEU A 335 -7.70 17.63 -19.88
N VAL A 336 -9.03 17.68 -19.80
CA VAL A 336 -9.90 18.22 -20.86
C VAL A 336 -10.86 19.25 -20.29
N GLY A 337 -11.34 20.16 -21.13
CA GLY A 337 -12.27 21.22 -20.72
C GLY A 337 -12.06 22.50 -21.53
N ARG A 338 -12.93 23.49 -21.30
CA ARG A 338 -12.93 24.74 -22.07
C ARG A 338 -11.63 25.55 -21.91
N PRO A 339 -11.33 26.48 -22.82
CA PRO A 339 -10.23 27.42 -22.66
C PRO A 339 -10.34 28.20 -21.33
N GLY A 340 -9.20 28.43 -20.65
CA GLY A 340 -9.16 29.25 -19.44
C GLY A 340 -9.74 28.62 -18.16
N VAL A 341 -10.19 27.37 -18.18
CA VAL A 341 -10.76 26.70 -16.99
C VAL A 341 -9.73 26.30 -15.93
N GLY A 342 -8.43 26.45 -16.24
CA GLY A 342 -7.33 26.18 -15.31
C GLY A 342 -6.69 24.79 -15.42
N LYS A 343 -6.75 24.14 -16.60
CA LYS A 343 -6.14 22.81 -16.83
C LYS A 343 -4.65 22.77 -16.47
N SER A 344 -3.86 23.73 -16.95
CA SER A 344 -2.41 23.78 -16.67
C SER A 344 -2.11 23.96 -15.18
N SER A 345 -2.83 24.87 -14.50
CA SER A 345 -2.74 25.05 -13.04
C SER A 345 -3.13 23.78 -12.29
N THR A 346 -4.14 23.07 -12.76
CA THR A 346 -4.56 21.77 -12.24
C THR A 346 -3.48 20.70 -12.42
N GLY A 347 -2.84 20.63 -13.59
CA GLY A 347 -1.72 19.73 -13.82
C GLY A 347 -0.55 20.01 -12.88
N ASN A 348 -0.25 21.29 -12.63
CA ASN A 348 0.76 21.69 -11.66
C ASN A 348 0.39 21.29 -10.22
N ALA A 349 -0.87 21.49 -9.83
CA ALA A 349 -1.35 21.09 -8.51
C ALA A 349 -1.27 19.57 -8.30
N ILE A 350 -1.64 18.78 -9.31
CA ILE A 350 -1.55 17.31 -9.28
C ILE A 350 -0.09 16.85 -9.16
N LEU A 351 0.82 17.44 -9.95
CA LEU A 351 2.24 17.07 -9.94
C LEU A 351 3.03 17.68 -8.78
N GLY A 352 2.42 18.58 -7.98
CA GLY A 352 3.08 19.25 -6.86
C GLY A 352 4.21 20.21 -7.27
N ARG A 353 4.32 20.57 -8.55
CA ARG A 353 5.36 21.47 -9.10
C ARG A 353 4.86 22.26 -10.30
N LEU A 354 5.58 23.34 -10.65
CA LEU A 354 5.30 24.15 -11.84
C LEU A 354 5.79 23.43 -13.10
N ALA A 355 5.02 22.46 -13.59
CA ALA A 355 5.32 21.64 -14.77
C ALA A 355 4.80 22.24 -16.09
N PHE A 356 3.72 23.03 -16.01
CA PHE A 356 3.02 23.66 -17.12
C PHE A 356 2.94 25.18 -16.90
N SER A 357 3.01 25.94 -17.98
CA SER A 357 2.81 27.40 -17.92
C SER A 357 1.37 27.74 -17.52
N PRO A 358 1.10 28.69 -16.61
CA PRO A 358 -0.26 29.04 -16.15
C PRO A 358 -1.20 29.51 -17.27
N GLY A 359 -0.65 30.03 -18.38
CA GLY A 359 -1.40 30.40 -19.58
C GLY A 359 -1.81 29.22 -20.48
N GLY A 360 -1.34 28.01 -20.15
CA GLY A 360 -1.52 26.79 -20.93
C GLY A 360 -0.92 26.85 -22.34
N PRO A 361 -1.18 25.83 -23.17
CA PRO A 361 -0.96 25.95 -24.61
C PRO A 361 -1.79 27.12 -25.14
N SER A 362 -1.15 28.04 -25.86
CA SER A 362 -1.77 29.25 -26.41
C SER A 362 -3.05 28.92 -27.17
N SER A 363 -4.10 29.74 -27.06
CA SER A 363 -5.32 29.57 -27.84
C SER A 363 -5.00 29.45 -29.33
N GLY A 364 -5.19 28.27 -29.91
CA GLY A 364 -4.86 27.97 -31.32
C GLY A 364 -3.63 27.07 -31.55
N THR A 365 -2.85 26.71 -30.53
CA THR A 365 -1.80 25.67 -30.68
C THR A 365 -2.41 24.27 -30.64
N SER A 366 -2.04 23.42 -31.61
CA SER A 366 -2.51 22.04 -31.73
C SER A 366 -1.74 21.02 -30.87
N SER A 367 -0.71 21.44 -30.14
CA SER A 367 0.16 20.53 -29.38
C SER A 367 -0.27 20.37 -27.93
N CYS A 368 -0.50 19.13 -27.52
CA CYS A 368 -0.60 18.74 -26.11
C CYS A 368 0.81 18.60 -25.51
N CYS A 369 0.94 18.78 -24.20
CA CYS A 369 2.19 18.52 -23.47
C CYS A 369 1.92 17.58 -22.31
N TRP A 370 2.85 16.66 -22.05
CA TRP A 370 2.79 15.76 -20.91
C TRP A 370 3.98 15.96 -19.98
N GLN A 371 3.75 15.74 -18.70
CA GLN A 371 4.76 15.80 -17.66
C GLN A 371 4.50 14.68 -16.67
N SER A 372 5.57 14.11 -16.12
CA SER A 372 5.50 13.01 -15.18
C SER A 372 6.16 13.40 -13.85
N GLU A 373 5.62 12.89 -12.75
CA GLU A 373 6.19 13.02 -11.42
C GLU A 373 5.81 11.82 -10.54
N TRP A 374 6.63 11.52 -9.54
CA TRP A 374 6.26 10.55 -8.50
C TRP A 374 5.36 11.21 -7.46
N VAL A 375 4.08 10.87 -7.46
CA VAL A 375 3.06 11.51 -6.61
C VAL A 375 2.43 10.44 -5.72
N PHE A 376 2.66 10.55 -4.41
CA PHE A 376 2.14 9.62 -3.39
C PHE A 376 2.30 8.17 -3.84
N GLY A 377 3.51 7.68 -4.09
CA GLY A 377 3.76 6.27 -4.42
C GLY A 377 3.23 5.79 -5.78
N HIS A 378 2.83 6.69 -6.69
CA HIS A 378 2.48 6.35 -8.07
C HIS A 378 3.31 7.21 -9.04
N GLN A 379 3.72 6.62 -10.17
CA GLN A 379 4.21 7.42 -11.30
C GLN A 379 2.97 8.07 -11.93
N VAL A 380 2.83 9.38 -11.81
CA VAL A 380 1.69 10.09 -12.39
C VAL A 380 2.17 10.89 -13.59
N THR A 381 1.61 10.59 -14.77
CA THR A 381 1.80 11.35 -15.99
C THR A 381 0.53 12.15 -16.27
N VAL A 382 0.64 13.46 -16.43
CA VAL A 382 -0.46 14.36 -16.76
C VAL A 382 -0.23 14.94 -18.15
N ALA A 383 -1.22 14.81 -19.04
CA ALA A 383 -1.26 15.55 -20.30
C ALA A 383 -2.19 16.75 -20.18
N ASP A 384 -1.62 17.94 -20.38
CA ASP A 384 -2.36 19.17 -20.57
C ASP A 384 -2.73 19.33 -22.05
N THR A 385 -3.99 19.68 -22.31
CA THR A 385 -4.55 19.76 -23.67
C THR A 385 -5.00 21.18 -24.00
N PRO A 386 -5.02 21.57 -25.28
CA PRO A 386 -5.72 22.78 -25.72
C PRO A 386 -7.19 22.78 -25.30
N GLY A 387 -7.78 23.96 -25.12
CA GLY A 387 -9.20 24.07 -24.76
C GLY A 387 -10.15 23.65 -25.90
N LEU A 388 -11.23 22.96 -25.51
CA LEU A 388 -12.31 22.58 -26.43
C LEU A 388 -13.48 23.57 -26.33
N SER A 389 -13.95 24.05 -27.48
CA SER A 389 -15.06 24.99 -27.66
C SER A 389 -15.76 24.71 -28.99
N GLU A 390 -16.94 25.28 -29.24
CA GLU A 390 -17.65 25.09 -30.53
C GLU A 390 -16.82 25.60 -31.74
N THR A 391 -15.88 26.52 -31.51
CA THR A 391 -14.98 27.08 -32.54
C THR A 391 -13.65 26.33 -32.67
N SER A 392 -13.45 25.22 -31.96
CA SER A 392 -12.20 24.45 -32.03
C SER A 392 -12.02 23.81 -33.41
N SER A 393 -10.88 24.08 -34.06
CA SER A 393 -10.57 23.55 -35.39
C SER A 393 -10.27 22.05 -35.39
N ASP A 394 -10.45 21.39 -36.54
CA ASP A 394 -10.12 19.97 -36.72
C ASP A 394 -8.63 19.67 -36.46
N ALA A 395 -7.75 20.66 -36.61
CA ALA A 395 -6.34 20.52 -36.26
C ALA A 395 -6.13 20.38 -34.74
N VAL A 396 -6.91 21.12 -33.93
CA VAL A 396 -6.89 21.01 -32.46
C VAL A 396 -7.49 19.68 -32.03
N LYS A 397 -8.65 19.30 -32.59
CA LYS A 397 -9.31 18.02 -32.31
C LYS A 397 -8.38 16.84 -32.61
N ARG A 398 -7.77 16.81 -33.80
CA ARG A 398 -6.80 15.78 -34.17
C ARG A 398 -5.56 15.78 -33.27
N GLY A 399 -5.03 16.94 -32.91
CA GLY A 399 -3.89 17.03 -31.98
C GLY A 399 -4.18 16.39 -30.62
N ILE A 400 -5.38 16.63 -30.08
CA ILE A 400 -5.87 15.99 -28.85
C ILE A 400 -6.02 14.48 -29.06
N SER A 401 -6.65 14.04 -30.16
CA SER A 401 -6.82 12.61 -30.45
C SER A 401 -5.47 11.89 -30.56
N THR A 402 -4.49 12.49 -31.23
CA THR A 402 -3.12 11.96 -31.34
C THR A 402 -2.47 11.85 -29.97
N CYS A 403 -2.55 12.89 -29.13
CA CYS A 403 -2.00 12.85 -27.77
C CYS A 403 -2.61 11.72 -26.93
N VAL A 404 -3.93 11.57 -26.96
CA VAL A 404 -4.66 10.56 -26.19
C VAL A 404 -4.28 9.15 -26.64
N ASN A 405 -4.19 8.90 -27.95
CA ASN A 405 -3.81 7.60 -28.46
C ASN A 405 -2.34 7.26 -28.19
N MET A 406 -1.45 8.27 -28.15
CA MET A 406 -0.06 8.07 -27.74
C MET A 406 0.08 7.80 -26.24
N LEU A 407 -0.63 8.58 -25.41
CA LEU A 407 -0.56 8.46 -23.94
C LEU A 407 -1.26 7.21 -23.42
N ARG A 408 -2.35 6.79 -24.08
CA ARG A 408 -3.27 5.74 -23.61
C ARG A 408 -3.65 5.96 -22.14
N PRO A 409 -4.39 7.04 -21.84
CA PRO A 409 -4.64 7.46 -20.47
C PRO A 409 -5.49 6.43 -19.71
N HIS A 410 -5.20 6.32 -18.42
CA HIS A 410 -6.00 5.58 -17.46
C HIS A 410 -7.28 6.35 -17.08
N ALA A 411 -7.21 7.69 -17.06
CA ALA A 411 -8.34 8.54 -16.73
C ALA A 411 -8.35 9.84 -17.54
N VAL A 412 -9.56 10.32 -17.81
CA VAL A 412 -9.84 11.64 -18.38
C VAL A 412 -10.37 12.53 -17.26
N LEU A 413 -9.72 13.66 -17.00
CA LEU A 413 -10.18 14.64 -16.00
C LEU A 413 -10.85 15.80 -16.72
N LEU A 414 -12.18 15.88 -16.63
CA LEU A 414 -12.95 17.01 -17.15
C LEU A 414 -12.89 18.15 -16.13
N VAL A 415 -12.06 19.15 -16.43
CA VAL A 415 -11.81 20.29 -15.55
C VAL A 415 -12.93 21.31 -15.71
N VAL A 416 -13.60 21.62 -14.59
CA VAL A 416 -14.68 22.62 -14.50
C VAL A 416 -14.32 23.61 -13.41
N ARG A 417 -14.45 24.92 -13.68
CA ARG A 417 -14.13 25.95 -12.68
C ARG A 417 -15.39 26.26 -11.87
N VAL A 418 -15.30 26.23 -10.55
CA VAL A 418 -16.43 26.61 -9.70
C VAL A 418 -16.80 28.08 -9.95
N GLY A 419 -18.09 28.31 -10.22
CA GLY A 419 -18.63 29.64 -10.56
C GLY A 419 -18.53 30.05 -12.04
N SER A 420 -18.14 29.14 -12.96
CA SER A 420 -18.22 29.40 -14.41
C SER A 420 -19.63 29.25 -15.00
N SER A 421 -19.81 29.78 -16.22
CA SER A 421 -21.05 29.69 -16.99
C SER A 421 -21.31 28.24 -17.43
N THR A 422 -22.42 27.65 -16.96
CA THR A 422 -22.84 26.28 -17.28
C THR A 422 -23.04 26.05 -18.78
N VAL A 423 -23.33 27.09 -19.56
CA VAL A 423 -23.54 27.00 -21.02
C VAL A 423 -22.25 26.67 -21.76
N GLU A 424 -21.13 27.33 -21.41
CA GLU A 424 -19.85 27.09 -22.06
C GLU A 424 -19.27 25.71 -21.70
N ASP A 425 -19.49 25.28 -20.46
CA ASP A 425 -19.05 23.97 -19.99
C ASP A 425 -19.82 22.85 -20.70
N LEU A 426 -21.13 23.03 -20.96
CA LEU A 426 -21.93 22.10 -21.78
C LEU A 426 -21.46 22.03 -23.24
N ALA A 427 -21.05 23.15 -23.83
CA ALA A 427 -20.47 23.17 -25.17
C ALA A 427 -19.16 22.38 -25.23
N ALA A 428 -18.27 22.55 -24.23
CA ALA A 428 -17.05 21.77 -24.13
C ALA A 428 -17.32 20.27 -23.94
N VAL A 429 -18.35 19.90 -23.17
CA VAL A 429 -18.79 18.49 -23.02
C VAL A 429 -19.16 17.88 -24.35
N ARG A 430 -19.93 18.58 -25.20
CA ARG A 430 -20.29 18.08 -26.55
C ARG A 430 -19.04 17.85 -27.42
N GLN A 431 -18.06 18.75 -27.34
CA GLN A 431 -16.81 18.61 -28.07
C GLN A 431 -15.96 17.44 -27.57
N VAL A 432 -15.99 17.13 -26.27
CA VAL A 432 -15.36 15.92 -25.74
C VAL A 432 -16.03 14.67 -26.32
N GLU A 433 -17.36 14.62 -26.42
CA GLU A 433 -18.04 13.47 -27.05
C GLU A 433 -17.70 13.33 -28.54
N GLU A 434 -17.57 14.46 -29.25
CA GLU A 434 -17.21 14.46 -30.66
C GLU A 434 -15.80 13.89 -30.90
N VAL A 435 -14.84 14.27 -30.05
CA VAL A 435 -13.42 13.85 -30.20
C VAL A 435 -13.17 12.44 -29.67
N PHE A 436 -13.80 12.07 -28.56
CA PHE A 436 -13.50 10.84 -27.81
C PHE A 436 -14.58 9.76 -27.99
N GLY A 437 -15.77 10.11 -28.45
CA GLY A 437 -16.92 9.20 -28.46
C GLY A 437 -17.47 8.92 -27.06
N MET A 438 -18.63 8.26 -27.01
CA MET A 438 -19.38 8.06 -25.76
C MET A 438 -18.68 7.17 -24.72
N ASP A 439 -17.81 6.26 -25.16
CA ASP A 439 -17.09 5.35 -24.26
C ASP A 439 -16.16 6.08 -23.28
N VAL A 440 -15.75 7.33 -23.59
CA VAL A 440 -14.86 8.14 -22.75
C VAL A 440 -15.41 8.36 -21.35
N TRP A 441 -16.74 8.43 -21.21
CA TRP A 441 -17.38 8.70 -19.93
C TRP A 441 -17.10 7.62 -18.90
N ARG A 442 -16.87 6.38 -19.34
CA ARG A 442 -16.47 5.26 -18.48
C ARG A 442 -15.10 5.48 -17.84
N TYR A 443 -14.26 6.35 -18.41
CA TYR A 443 -12.91 6.69 -17.94
C TYR A 443 -12.81 8.13 -17.41
N THR A 444 -13.93 8.85 -17.39
CA THR A 444 -13.95 10.27 -17.02
C THR A 444 -14.28 10.46 -15.54
N ARG A 445 -13.57 11.39 -14.91
CA ARG A 445 -13.90 11.99 -13.61
C ARG A 445 -13.97 13.50 -13.79
N ILE A 446 -14.96 14.13 -13.17
CA ILE A 446 -15.08 15.59 -13.17
C ILE A 446 -14.17 16.15 -12.09
N LEU A 447 -13.39 17.18 -12.42
CA LEU A 447 -12.51 17.87 -11.50
C LEU A 447 -12.94 19.33 -11.37
N CYS A 448 -13.64 19.63 -10.28
CA CYS A 448 -14.07 20.98 -9.93
C CYS A 448 -12.89 21.74 -9.33
N THR A 449 -12.52 22.86 -9.96
CA THR A 449 -11.38 23.67 -9.53
C THR A 449 -11.83 25.00 -8.96
N TYR A 450 -11.09 25.48 -7.97
CA TYR A 450 -11.25 26.82 -7.41
C TYR A 450 -9.88 27.37 -7.05
N ALA A 451 -9.78 28.70 -6.92
CA ALA A 451 -8.53 29.39 -6.59
C ALA A 451 -8.66 30.30 -5.35
N ASN A 452 -9.84 30.28 -4.71
CA ASN A 452 -10.12 31.07 -3.51
C ASN A 452 -9.56 30.34 -2.27
N PRO A 453 -9.02 31.05 -1.25
CA PRO A 453 -8.65 30.46 0.02
C PRO A 453 -9.76 29.63 0.70
N ALA A 454 -11.02 30.01 0.53
CA ALA A 454 -12.16 29.27 1.08
C ALA A 454 -12.70 28.25 0.07
N ALA A 455 -12.83 26.99 0.51
CA ALA A 455 -13.45 25.94 -0.28
C ALA A 455 -14.94 26.28 -0.56
N PRO A 456 -15.42 26.05 -1.79
CA PRO A 456 -16.82 26.25 -2.11
C PRO A 456 -17.70 25.21 -1.40
N ASP A 457 -18.90 25.59 -1.00
CA ASP A 457 -19.87 24.65 -0.42
C ASP A 457 -20.35 23.61 -1.44
N ILE A 458 -20.88 22.49 -0.94
CA ILE A 458 -21.30 21.34 -1.75
C ILE A 458 -22.34 21.74 -2.81
N GLU A 459 -23.27 22.63 -2.48
CA GLU A 459 -24.33 23.04 -3.40
C GLU A 459 -23.76 23.88 -4.56
N THR A 460 -22.83 24.78 -4.25
CA THR A 460 -22.07 25.55 -5.26
C THR A 460 -21.25 24.64 -6.18
N GLN A 461 -20.62 23.59 -5.63
CA GLN A 461 -19.89 22.59 -6.41
C GLN A 461 -20.82 21.79 -7.33
N ARG A 462 -21.97 21.33 -6.83
CA ARG A 462 -22.96 20.57 -7.61
C ARG A 462 -23.58 21.40 -8.73
N ARG A 463 -23.88 22.68 -8.46
CA ARG A 463 -24.39 23.62 -9.47
C ARG A 463 -23.39 23.87 -10.59
N ALA A 464 -22.10 24.00 -10.28
CA ALA A 464 -21.06 24.18 -11.28
C ALA A 464 -20.96 22.98 -12.25
N THR A 465 -21.26 21.77 -11.78
CA THR A 465 -21.16 20.55 -12.58
C THR A 465 -22.42 20.25 -13.40
N GLY A 466 -23.60 20.46 -12.81
CA GLY A 466 -24.88 20.08 -13.41
C GLY A 466 -25.27 18.61 -13.17
N PRO A 467 -26.54 18.28 -12.84
CA PRO A 467 -26.97 16.90 -12.54
C PRO A 467 -26.79 15.91 -13.70
N GLU A 468 -27.02 16.35 -14.94
CA GLU A 468 -26.92 15.49 -16.13
C GLU A 468 -25.48 15.01 -16.35
N LEU A 469 -24.50 15.91 -16.21
CA LEU A 469 -23.09 15.59 -16.39
C LEU A 469 -22.59 14.66 -15.28
N LEU A 470 -23.03 14.88 -14.03
CA LEU A 470 -22.74 13.98 -12.91
C LEU A 470 -23.26 12.56 -13.19
N PHE A 471 -24.47 12.43 -13.72
CA PHE A 471 -25.03 11.13 -14.07
C PHE A 471 -24.22 10.43 -15.17
N ARG A 472 -23.81 11.14 -16.23
CA ARG A 472 -23.00 10.59 -17.34
C ARG A 472 -21.68 9.97 -16.86
N VAL A 473 -21.03 10.60 -15.89
CA VAL A 473 -19.77 10.08 -15.30
C VAL A 473 -20.01 9.16 -14.10
N GLY A 474 -21.24 8.69 -13.86
CA GLY A 474 -21.56 7.82 -12.73
C GLY A 474 -21.16 8.42 -11.39
N TYR A 475 -21.40 9.71 -11.20
CA TYR A 475 -21.10 10.49 -10.00
C TYR A 475 -19.61 10.52 -9.59
N ARG A 476 -18.69 10.22 -10.53
CA ARG A 476 -17.24 10.40 -10.32
C ARG A 476 -16.89 11.87 -10.44
N TYR A 477 -16.77 12.56 -9.30
CA TYR A 477 -16.30 13.95 -9.23
C TYR A 477 -15.27 14.13 -8.12
N HIS A 478 -14.46 15.18 -8.22
CA HIS A 478 -13.45 15.57 -7.24
C HIS A 478 -13.34 17.10 -7.19
N VAL A 479 -12.85 17.63 -6.07
CA VAL A 479 -12.64 19.08 -5.89
C VAL A 479 -11.16 19.33 -5.61
N LEU A 480 -10.59 20.34 -6.25
CA LEU A 480 -9.17 20.68 -6.12
C LEU A 480 -8.94 22.19 -6.12
N ASN A 481 -8.25 22.69 -5.11
CA ASN A 481 -7.70 24.04 -5.12
C ASN A 481 -6.48 24.06 -6.03
N ASN A 482 -6.54 24.82 -7.12
CA ASN A 482 -5.44 24.95 -8.07
C ASN A 482 -4.65 26.25 -7.89
N ASN A 483 -4.83 26.95 -6.76
CA ASN A 483 -3.98 28.05 -6.36
C ASN A 483 -2.66 27.50 -5.75
N PRO A 484 -1.49 27.84 -6.31
CA PRO A 484 -0.21 27.33 -5.80
C PRO A 484 0.08 27.73 -4.35
N ASP A 485 -0.44 28.87 -3.88
CA ASP A 485 -0.25 29.36 -2.51
C ASP A 485 -1.12 28.62 -1.47
N HIS A 486 -2.11 27.87 -1.96
CA HIS A 486 -3.06 27.11 -1.14
C HIS A 486 -3.11 25.63 -1.58
N TRP A 487 -1.97 25.09 -2.00
CA TRP A 487 -1.86 23.68 -2.36
C TRP A 487 -2.24 22.77 -1.18
N ASP A 488 -3.17 21.87 -1.42
CA ASP A 488 -3.65 20.89 -0.45
C ASP A 488 -3.28 19.48 -0.91
N GLY A 489 -2.26 18.91 -0.27
CA GLY A 489 -1.79 17.57 -0.57
C GLY A 489 -2.84 16.49 -0.35
N GLN A 490 -3.80 16.69 0.56
CA GLN A 490 -4.89 15.75 0.80
C GLN A 490 -5.83 15.67 -0.40
N GLN A 491 -6.21 16.83 -0.98
CA GLN A 491 -7.05 16.85 -2.18
C GLN A 491 -6.40 16.14 -3.36
N VAL A 492 -5.08 16.28 -3.52
CA VAL A 492 -4.33 15.58 -4.58
C VAL A 492 -4.26 14.08 -4.28
N TYR A 493 -3.95 13.69 -3.05
CA TYR A 493 -3.92 12.29 -2.63
C TYR A 493 -5.26 11.58 -2.90
N ASP A 494 -6.35 12.18 -2.46
CA ASP A 494 -7.70 11.63 -2.64
C ASP A 494 -8.07 11.47 -4.12
N LEU A 495 -7.66 12.44 -4.97
CA LEU A 495 -7.84 12.35 -6.42
C LEU A 495 -7.07 11.16 -7.01
N VAL A 496 -5.78 11.04 -6.67
CA VAL A 496 -4.90 9.98 -7.18
C VAL A 496 -5.41 8.60 -6.74
N GLN A 497 -5.80 8.44 -5.47
CA GLN A 497 -6.39 7.19 -4.98
C GLN A 497 -7.73 6.87 -5.66
N ALA A 498 -8.58 7.87 -5.88
CA ALA A 498 -9.84 7.66 -6.57
C ALA A 498 -9.64 7.22 -8.03
N VAL A 499 -8.61 7.73 -8.71
CA VAL A 499 -8.22 7.25 -10.04
C VAL A 499 -7.64 5.83 -9.95
N ALA A 500 -6.76 5.55 -9.00
CA ALA A 500 -6.16 4.23 -8.85
C ALA A 500 -7.23 3.14 -8.66
N ARG A 501 -8.23 3.40 -7.80
CA ARG A 501 -9.40 2.51 -7.64
C ARG A 501 -10.19 2.31 -8.93
N MET A 502 -10.35 3.37 -9.73
CA MET A 502 -11.01 3.28 -11.04
C MET A 502 -10.22 2.40 -12.02
N VAL A 503 -8.89 2.47 -12.01
CA VAL A 503 -8.02 1.63 -12.84
C VAL A 503 -8.11 0.17 -12.42
N MET A 504 -8.06 -0.10 -11.12
CA MET A 504 -8.22 -1.46 -10.58
C MET A 504 -9.56 -2.08 -10.96
N ALA A 505 -10.67 -1.33 -10.79
CA ALA A 505 -12.01 -1.79 -11.14
C ALA A 505 -12.18 -2.12 -12.63
N LYS A 506 -11.27 -1.61 -13.48
CA LYS A 506 -11.21 -1.86 -14.91
C LYS A 506 -10.10 -2.85 -15.30
N GLY A 507 -9.45 -3.50 -14.35
CA GLY A 507 -8.38 -4.46 -14.62
C GLY A 507 -7.16 -3.85 -15.32
N GLY A 508 -6.87 -2.56 -15.10
CA GLY A 508 -5.77 -1.86 -15.77
C GLY A 508 -6.06 -1.41 -17.20
N GLU A 509 -7.31 -1.52 -17.67
CA GLU A 509 -7.69 -1.03 -19.00
C GLU A 509 -7.40 0.47 -19.17
N VAL A 510 -6.90 0.80 -20.36
CA VAL A 510 -6.59 2.17 -20.78
C VAL A 510 -7.58 2.63 -21.81
N TYR A 511 -7.81 3.93 -21.84
CA TYR A 511 -8.63 4.54 -22.87
C TYR A 511 -7.85 4.76 -24.17
N SER A 512 -8.50 4.50 -25.31
CA SER A 512 -8.03 4.85 -26.64
C SER A 512 -9.21 5.21 -27.53
N ILE A 513 -9.02 6.14 -28.46
CA ILE A 513 -10.07 6.59 -29.37
C ILE A 513 -10.18 5.58 -30.51
N ARG A 514 -11.38 4.99 -30.70
CA ARG A 514 -11.62 3.91 -31.66
C ARG A 514 -11.88 4.37 -33.10
N ASN A 515 -12.21 5.64 -33.31
CA ASN A 515 -12.46 6.23 -34.62
C ASN A 515 -11.65 7.51 -34.80
N THR A 516 -10.75 7.53 -35.78
CA THR A 516 -10.09 8.76 -36.24
C THR A 516 -11.07 9.62 -37.03
N ILE A 517 -11.16 10.91 -36.68
CA ILE A 517 -11.71 11.96 -37.55
C ILE A 517 -10.72 12.20 -38.70
#